data_AF-A0A956QZZ1-F1
#
_entry.id   AF-A0A956QZZ1-F1
#
_cell.length_a   1.000
_cell.length_b   1.000
_cell.length_c   1.000
_cell.angle_alpha   90.00
_cell.angle_beta   90.00
_cell.angle_gamma   90.00
#
_symmetry.space_group_name_H-M   'P 1'
#
loop_
_entity.id
_entity.type
_entity.pdbx_description
1 polymer ?
#
loop_
_entity_poly.entity_id
_entity_poly.type
_entity_poly.pdbx_seq_one_letter_code
_entity_poly.pdbx_strand_id
1 'polypeptide(L)'
;MTTQLPALPEALLPYREIIESSARPAVLFRAEPGPTQPRQSKLGGAPYFPASANPDIPERPPPDMDWSPWPKHAKTGAPLQLLLQVDFSRMPSLPSFPDSGILQLFVDDDDWHDLDRQLRAVYHPEIDEDPYDFSEVPTDHFRVPESALHFELHHEYITRSDFRFDEVYAAPHFAGRSFAALDQESGFALHRAYLQVSDHRYRDAKDIGRGRNKLGGHHYSQNAADPRA
;
A
#
# COMPACT_ATOMS: atom_id res chain seq x y z
N MET A 1 -14.10 14.68 0.84
CA MET A 1 -14.05 15.62 1.99
C MET A 1 -12.62 15.63 2.48
N THR A 2 -11.97 16.78 2.50
CA THR A 2 -10.59 16.93 2.97
C THR A 2 -10.58 16.72 4.49
N THR A 3 -9.90 15.68 4.98
CA THR A 3 -9.81 15.41 6.42
C THR A 3 -8.96 16.51 7.07
N GLN A 4 -9.63 17.47 7.70
CA GLN A 4 -9.01 18.48 8.55
C GLN A 4 -8.34 17.79 9.75
N LEU A 5 -7.19 18.29 10.20
CA LEU A 5 -6.49 17.79 11.39
C LEU A 5 -7.51 17.65 12.55
N PRO A 6 -7.66 16.47 13.19
CA PRO A 6 -8.49 16.35 14.38
C PRO A 6 -8.00 17.32 15.46
N ALA A 7 -8.90 17.74 16.35
CA ALA A 7 -8.53 18.65 17.44
C ALA A 7 -7.31 18.10 18.20
N LEU A 8 -6.20 18.84 18.16
CA LEU A 8 -4.97 18.44 18.84
C LEU A 8 -5.18 18.48 20.36
N PRO A 9 -4.79 17.42 21.09
CA PRO A 9 -4.71 17.47 22.55
C PRO A 9 -3.80 18.61 23.03
N GLU A 10 -4.09 19.16 24.22
CA GLU A 10 -3.37 20.32 24.78
C GLU A 10 -1.84 20.11 24.82
N ALA A 11 -1.41 18.90 25.17
CA ALA A 11 0.01 18.53 25.22
C ALA A 11 0.73 18.62 23.87
N LEU A 12 0.00 18.64 22.75
CA LEU A 12 0.55 18.76 21.39
C LEU A 12 0.45 20.17 20.80
N LEU A 13 -0.22 21.11 21.47
CA LEU A 13 -0.36 22.47 20.97
C LEU A 13 0.99 23.16 20.67
N PRO A 14 2.06 22.98 21.49
CA PRO A 14 3.37 23.54 21.17
C PRO A 14 3.98 23.00 19.86
N TYR A 15 3.50 21.88 19.35
CA TYR A 15 4.01 21.18 18.17
C TYR A 15 3.05 21.27 16.98
N ARG A 16 2.02 22.11 17.05
CA ARG A 16 1.00 22.23 16.01
C ARG A 16 1.60 22.50 14.63
N GLU A 17 2.41 23.55 14.52
CA GLU A 17 2.94 23.99 13.22
C GLU A 17 3.74 22.90 12.54
N ILE A 18 4.56 22.17 13.31
CA ILE A 18 5.39 21.10 12.76
C ILE A 18 4.56 19.87 12.39
N ILE A 19 3.56 19.50 13.22
CA ILE A 19 2.61 18.43 12.89
C ILE A 19 1.92 18.79 11.58
N GLU A 20 1.33 19.98 11.47
CA GLU A 20 0.61 20.45 10.28
C GLU A 20 1.54 20.49 9.05
N SER A 21 2.77 20.96 9.20
CA SER A 21 3.76 20.99 8.11
C SER A 21 4.16 19.60 7.60
N SER A 22 3.99 18.57 8.44
CA SER A 22 4.28 17.19 8.08
C SER A 22 3.16 16.51 7.27
N ALA A 23 2.03 17.20 7.01
CA ALA A 23 0.91 16.62 6.29
C ALA A 23 1.32 16.06 4.91
N ARG A 24 0.97 14.80 4.64
CA ARG A 24 1.17 14.15 3.34
C ARG A 24 -0.11 13.49 2.85
N PRO A 25 -0.44 13.60 1.55
CA PRO A 25 -1.55 12.86 1.00
C PRO A 25 -1.25 11.35 1.05
N ALA A 26 -2.27 10.58 1.39
CA ALA A 26 -2.28 9.13 1.38
C ALA A 26 -3.61 8.66 0.84
N VAL A 27 -3.63 7.48 0.23
CA VAL A 27 -4.88 6.82 -0.16
C VAL A 27 -5.07 5.65 0.78
N LEU A 28 -6.12 5.70 1.59
CA LEU A 28 -6.56 4.55 2.37
C LEU A 28 -7.36 3.62 1.46
N PHE A 29 -7.27 2.33 1.72
CA PHE A 29 -8.12 1.37 1.03
C PHE A 29 -8.73 0.34 1.97
N ARG A 30 -9.92 -0.12 1.59
CA ARG A 30 -10.60 -1.27 2.18
C ARG A 30 -10.85 -2.31 1.10
N ALA A 31 -10.89 -3.57 1.51
CA ALA A 31 -11.19 -4.69 0.64
C ALA A 31 -12.61 -5.20 0.90
N GLU A 32 -13.38 -5.42 -0.15
CA GLU A 32 -14.71 -6.02 -0.11
C GLU A 32 -14.66 -7.37 -0.84
N PRO A 33 -14.86 -8.51 -0.14
CA PRO A 33 -14.82 -9.83 -0.78
C PRO A 33 -15.86 -9.97 -1.89
N GLY A 34 -15.43 -10.49 -3.03
CA GLY A 34 -16.31 -10.69 -4.18
C GLY A 34 -15.56 -10.71 -5.51
N PRO A 35 -16.24 -11.16 -6.59
CA PRO A 35 -15.64 -11.21 -7.91
C PRO A 35 -15.37 -9.80 -8.44
N THR A 36 -14.30 -9.66 -9.22
CA THR A 36 -13.88 -8.37 -9.77
C THR A 36 -13.59 -8.47 -11.27
N GLN A 37 -13.76 -7.35 -11.96
CA GLN A 37 -13.38 -7.26 -13.38
C GLN A 37 -11.86 -7.26 -13.54
N PRO A 38 -11.31 -7.66 -14.70
CA PRO A 38 -9.87 -7.72 -14.92
C PRO A 38 -9.13 -6.44 -14.55
N ARG A 39 -9.64 -5.27 -14.96
CA ARG A 39 -9.02 -3.95 -14.72
C ARG A 39 -9.29 -3.33 -13.35
N GLN A 40 -10.11 -3.94 -12.51
CA GLN A 40 -10.41 -3.37 -11.19
C GLN A 40 -9.20 -3.50 -10.25
N SER A 41 -9.06 -2.52 -9.36
CA SER A 41 -8.12 -2.66 -8.24
C SER A 41 -8.65 -3.73 -7.28
N LYS A 42 -7.81 -4.70 -6.92
CA LYS A 42 -8.23 -5.90 -6.19
C LYS A 42 -7.10 -6.49 -5.35
N LEU A 43 -7.49 -7.33 -4.38
CA LEU A 43 -6.63 -8.33 -3.76
C LEU A 43 -7.01 -9.69 -4.32
N GLY A 44 -6.04 -10.59 -4.54
CA GLY A 44 -6.35 -11.95 -5.00
C GLY A 44 -7.01 -11.99 -6.38
N GLY A 45 -7.52 -13.18 -6.72
CA GLY A 45 -8.28 -13.42 -7.95
C GLY A 45 -7.43 -13.39 -9.22
N ALA A 46 -8.12 -13.34 -10.36
CA ALA A 46 -7.50 -13.32 -11.68
C ALA A 46 -6.90 -11.93 -11.99
N PRO A 47 -5.62 -11.87 -12.41
CA PRO A 47 -4.93 -10.63 -12.76
C PRO A 47 -5.34 -10.11 -14.14
N TYR A 48 -5.20 -8.80 -14.33
CA TYR A 48 -5.17 -8.18 -15.65
C TYR A 48 -3.91 -8.59 -16.42
N PHE A 49 -4.03 -8.93 -17.70
CA PHE A 49 -2.87 -8.97 -18.61
C PHE A 49 -3.25 -8.35 -19.97
N PRO A 50 -2.38 -7.50 -20.54
CA PRO A 50 -2.60 -6.96 -21.88
C PRO A 50 -2.52 -8.10 -22.91
N ALA A 51 -3.45 -8.08 -23.86
CA ALA A 51 -3.46 -8.93 -25.05
C ALA A 51 -2.54 -8.40 -26.15
N SER A 52 -2.34 -7.07 -26.21
CA SER A 52 -1.27 -6.45 -26.96
C SER A 52 0.05 -6.85 -26.29
N ALA A 53 0.91 -7.51 -27.06
CA ALA A 53 2.04 -8.23 -26.51
C ALA A 53 2.98 -7.33 -25.69
N ASN A 54 3.35 -7.81 -24.50
CA ASN A 54 4.62 -7.40 -23.90
C ASN A 54 5.73 -7.88 -24.86
N PRO A 55 6.73 -7.06 -25.23
CA PRO A 55 7.81 -7.46 -26.14
C PRO A 55 8.59 -8.72 -25.68
N ASP A 56 8.55 -9.06 -24.39
CA ASP A 56 9.13 -10.28 -23.81
C ASP A 56 8.19 -11.51 -23.84
N ILE A 57 6.96 -11.33 -24.35
CA ILE A 57 5.89 -12.32 -24.41
C ILE A 57 5.50 -12.51 -25.89
N PRO A 58 5.56 -13.73 -26.46
CA PRO A 58 5.11 -13.94 -27.82
C PRO A 58 3.62 -13.58 -27.96
N GLU A 59 3.27 -12.80 -29.00
CA GLU A 59 1.92 -12.29 -29.30
C GLU A 59 0.80 -13.33 -29.18
N ARG A 60 1.12 -14.60 -29.46
CA ARG A 60 0.31 -15.74 -29.10
C ARG A 60 1.17 -17.01 -29.17
N PRO A 61 1.26 -17.83 -28.11
CA PRO A 61 1.88 -19.14 -28.24
C PRO A 61 1.06 -20.03 -29.20
N PRO A 62 1.66 -21.08 -29.79
CA PRO A 62 0.93 -22.09 -30.54
C PRO A 62 -0.23 -22.68 -29.72
N PRO A 63 -1.38 -23.02 -30.35
CA PRO A 63 -2.56 -23.54 -29.63
C PRO A 63 -2.34 -24.87 -28.91
N ASP A 64 -1.25 -25.57 -29.23
CA ASP A 64 -0.77 -26.81 -28.60
C ASP A 64 0.28 -26.57 -27.50
N MET A 65 0.63 -25.31 -27.23
CA MET A 65 1.58 -24.93 -26.17
C MET A 65 0.82 -24.50 -24.93
N ASP A 66 1.04 -25.22 -23.82
CA ASP A 66 0.59 -24.83 -22.48
C ASP A 66 1.41 -23.62 -21.99
N TRP A 67 1.03 -22.44 -22.48
CA TRP A 67 1.65 -21.18 -22.17
C TRP A 67 0.63 -20.23 -21.55
N SER A 68 1.06 -19.51 -20.52
CA SER A 68 0.28 -18.49 -19.82
C SER A 68 1.21 -17.34 -19.45
N PRO A 69 0.80 -16.07 -19.65
CA PRO A 69 1.60 -14.91 -19.24
C PRO A 69 1.58 -14.69 -17.72
N TRP A 70 0.83 -15.52 -16.98
CA TRP A 70 0.78 -15.49 -15.52
C TRP A 70 2.18 -15.77 -14.93
N PRO A 71 2.69 -14.91 -14.03
CA PRO A 71 4.00 -15.09 -13.40
C PRO A 71 4.09 -16.44 -12.68
N LYS A 72 5.16 -17.19 -12.97
CA LYS A 72 5.41 -18.51 -12.38
C LYS A 72 6.58 -18.46 -11.40
N HIS A 73 6.50 -19.29 -10.37
CA HIS A 73 7.58 -19.51 -9.43
C HIS A 73 8.79 -20.11 -10.15
N ALA A 74 9.98 -19.51 -9.96
CA ALA A 74 11.16 -19.81 -10.77
C ALA A 74 11.67 -21.27 -10.66
N LYS A 75 11.46 -21.94 -9.52
CA LYS A 75 11.91 -23.34 -9.32
C LYS A 75 10.85 -24.39 -9.67
N THR A 76 9.63 -24.24 -9.15
CA THR A 76 8.53 -25.21 -9.29
C THR A 76 7.72 -25.02 -10.58
N GLY A 77 7.75 -23.83 -11.19
CA GLY A 77 6.90 -23.49 -12.34
C GLY A 77 5.43 -23.27 -11.99
N ALA A 78 5.05 -23.35 -10.71
CA ALA A 78 3.68 -23.11 -10.26
C ALA A 78 3.30 -21.62 -10.45
N PRO A 79 2.04 -21.28 -10.77
CA PRO A 79 1.59 -19.89 -10.81
C PRO A 79 1.79 -19.19 -9.46
N LEU A 80 2.31 -17.97 -9.48
CA LEU A 80 2.36 -17.11 -8.31
C LEU A 80 0.99 -16.51 -8.04
N GLN A 81 0.64 -16.31 -6.79
CA GLN A 81 -0.62 -15.69 -6.43
C GLN A 81 -0.59 -14.18 -6.66
N LEU A 82 -1.67 -13.61 -7.23
CA LEU A 82 -1.85 -12.16 -7.21
C LEU A 82 -2.12 -11.69 -5.78
N LEU A 83 -1.20 -10.92 -5.20
CA LEU A 83 -1.38 -10.30 -3.89
C LEU A 83 -2.22 -9.03 -4.00
N LEU A 84 -1.83 -8.14 -4.90
CA LEU A 84 -2.39 -6.80 -5.04
C LEU A 84 -2.35 -6.38 -6.50
N GLN A 85 -3.47 -5.82 -6.97
CA GLN A 85 -3.54 -5.09 -8.23
C GLN A 85 -4.13 -3.69 -7.98
N VAL A 86 -3.47 -2.66 -8.50
CA VAL A 86 -3.91 -1.27 -8.40
C VAL A 86 -3.94 -0.64 -9.78
N ASP A 87 -5.11 -0.20 -10.20
CA ASP A 87 -5.31 0.68 -11.35
C ASP A 87 -5.21 2.13 -10.88
N PHE A 88 -4.12 2.80 -11.24
CA PHE A 88 -3.85 4.16 -10.80
C PHE A 88 -4.86 5.17 -11.32
N SER A 89 -5.53 4.89 -12.45
CA SER A 89 -6.57 5.77 -12.99
C SER A 89 -7.87 5.75 -12.17
N ARG A 90 -8.04 4.75 -11.29
CA ARG A 90 -9.24 4.52 -10.47
C ARG A 90 -9.02 4.80 -8.99
N MET A 91 -7.88 5.34 -8.60
CA MET A 91 -7.62 5.82 -7.24
C MET A 91 -7.40 7.34 -7.23
N PRO A 92 -7.54 8.02 -6.09
CA PRO A 92 -7.12 9.41 -5.98
C PRO A 92 -5.64 9.58 -6.30
N SER A 93 -5.28 10.57 -7.11
CA SER A 93 -3.89 10.85 -7.47
C SER A 93 -3.03 11.13 -6.24
N LEU A 94 -1.79 10.63 -6.26
CA LEU A 94 -0.80 10.86 -5.21
C LEU A 94 0.48 11.44 -5.83
N PRO A 95 1.19 12.34 -5.12
CA PRO A 95 2.49 12.84 -5.58
C PRO A 95 3.48 11.69 -5.79
N SER A 96 4.18 11.71 -6.93
CA SER A 96 5.17 10.70 -7.34
C SER A 96 4.60 9.30 -7.62
N PHE A 97 3.28 9.17 -7.74
CA PHE A 97 2.63 7.97 -8.28
C PHE A 97 2.27 8.21 -9.76
N PRO A 98 2.18 7.16 -10.59
CA PRO A 98 1.63 7.29 -11.94
C PRO A 98 0.16 7.73 -11.89
N ASP A 99 -0.29 8.47 -12.92
CA ASP A 99 -1.69 8.86 -13.08
C ASP A 99 -2.55 7.77 -13.76
N SER A 100 -1.90 6.79 -14.39
CA SER A 100 -2.56 5.69 -15.11
C SER A 100 -1.72 4.41 -15.07
N GLY A 101 -2.27 3.33 -15.63
CA GLY A 101 -1.63 2.03 -15.67
C GLY A 101 -1.97 1.17 -14.46
N ILE A 102 -1.63 -0.12 -14.55
CA ILE A 102 -1.94 -1.14 -13.55
C ILE A 102 -0.64 -1.69 -12.96
N LEU A 103 -0.47 -1.53 -11.64
CA LEU A 103 0.57 -2.20 -10.86
C LEU A 103 0.03 -3.52 -10.31
N GLN A 104 0.83 -4.57 -10.38
CA GLN A 104 0.55 -5.89 -9.83
C GLN A 104 1.71 -6.39 -8.98
N LEU A 105 1.40 -7.00 -7.85
CA LEU A 105 2.34 -7.71 -6.99
C LEU A 105 1.92 -9.17 -6.92
N PHE A 106 2.85 -10.07 -7.22
CA PHE A 106 2.67 -11.52 -7.14
C PHE A 106 3.62 -12.11 -6.11
N VAL A 107 3.15 -13.10 -5.36
CA VAL A 107 3.91 -13.78 -4.30
C VAL A 107 3.76 -15.29 -4.39
N ASP A 108 4.68 -16.02 -3.76
CA ASP A 108 4.51 -17.45 -3.52
C ASP A 108 3.47 -17.67 -2.41
N ASP A 109 2.43 -18.47 -2.69
CA ASP A 109 1.36 -18.72 -1.71
C ASP A 109 1.81 -19.60 -0.53
N ASP A 110 2.90 -20.36 -0.72
CA ASP A 110 3.42 -21.25 0.31
C ASP A 110 4.49 -20.60 1.20
N ASP A 111 5.13 -19.52 0.74
CA ASP A 111 6.22 -18.83 1.46
C ASP A 111 6.13 -17.29 1.36
N TRP A 112 5.27 -16.73 2.21
CA TRP A 112 5.02 -15.28 2.29
C TRP A 112 6.06 -14.51 3.12
N HIS A 113 6.93 -15.22 3.83
CA HIS A 113 7.86 -14.62 4.79
C HIS A 113 9.20 -14.24 4.15
N ASP A 114 9.54 -14.82 2.99
CA ASP A 114 10.73 -14.48 2.19
C ASP A 114 10.34 -13.76 0.88
N LEU A 115 9.93 -12.50 1.00
CA LEU A 115 9.59 -11.66 -0.15
C LEU A 115 10.79 -11.38 -1.08
N ASP A 116 12.02 -11.51 -0.58
CA ASP A 116 13.25 -11.19 -1.33
C ASP A 116 13.48 -12.14 -2.50
N ARG A 117 12.91 -13.35 -2.48
CA ARG A 117 13.13 -14.36 -3.52
C ARG A 117 11.95 -14.51 -4.48
N GLN A 118 10.72 -14.28 -4.00
CA GLN A 118 9.51 -14.65 -4.75
C GLN A 118 8.46 -13.56 -4.90
N LEU A 119 8.77 -12.30 -4.56
CA LEU A 119 7.97 -11.17 -5.03
C LEU A 119 8.24 -10.93 -6.53
N ARG A 120 7.17 -10.77 -7.31
CA ARG A 120 7.23 -10.23 -8.68
C ARG A 120 6.33 -9.00 -8.77
N ALA A 121 6.93 -7.86 -9.09
CA ALA A 121 6.21 -6.64 -9.38
C ALA A 121 6.14 -6.45 -10.90
N VAL A 122 4.94 -6.24 -11.43
CA VAL A 122 4.70 -5.97 -12.85
C VAL A 122 3.91 -4.67 -12.95
N TYR A 123 4.34 -3.76 -13.82
CA TYR A 123 3.63 -2.53 -14.09
C TYR A 123 3.29 -2.44 -15.57
N HIS A 124 2.01 -2.31 -15.88
CA HIS A 124 1.47 -2.14 -17.22
C HIS A 124 1.11 -0.67 -17.42
N PRO A 125 1.93 0.13 -18.13
CA PRO A 125 1.68 1.56 -18.31
C PRO A 125 0.49 1.83 -19.26
N GLU A 126 0.31 0.97 -20.25
CA GLU A 126 -0.77 1.02 -21.24
C GLU A 126 -1.79 -0.07 -20.96
N ILE A 127 -3.08 0.26 -21.10
CA ILE A 127 -4.19 -0.62 -20.73
C ILE A 127 -5.04 -0.93 -21.95
N ASP A 128 -5.06 -2.18 -22.35
CA ASP A 128 -5.89 -2.70 -23.43
C ASP A 128 -7.40 -2.62 -23.13
N GLU A 129 -8.16 -2.41 -24.20
CA GLU A 129 -9.62 -2.53 -24.19
C GLU A 129 -10.07 -3.96 -23.91
N ASP A 130 -9.43 -4.92 -24.58
CA ASP A 130 -9.71 -6.36 -24.53
C ASP A 130 -8.49 -7.14 -23.98
N PRO A 131 -8.32 -7.22 -22.65
CA PRO A 131 -7.24 -8.00 -22.05
C PRO A 131 -7.43 -9.51 -22.18
N TYR A 132 -6.38 -10.28 -21.86
CA TYR A 132 -6.52 -11.72 -21.67
C TYR A 132 -7.56 -12.05 -20.62
N ASP A 133 -8.38 -13.06 -20.91
CA ASP A 133 -9.39 -13.58 -20.00
C ASP A 133 -8.83 -14.78 -19.22
N PHE A 134 -8.78 -14.64 -17.89
CA PHE A 134 -8.39 -15.68 -16.95
C PHE A 134 -9.56 -16.14 -16.07
N SER A 135 -10.81 -15.82 -16.43
CA SER A 135 -11.99 -16.17 -15.66
C SER A 135 -12.16 -17.68 -15.43
N GLU A 136 -11.60 -18.51 -16.32
CA GLU A 136 -11.61 -19.96 -16.20
C GLU A 136 -10.44 -20.53 -15.37
N VAL A 137 -9.42 -19.73 -15.02
CA VAL A 137 -8.30 -20.18 -14.19
C VAL A 137 -8.74 -20.21 -12.73
N PRO A 138 -8.77 -21.39 -12.07
CA PRO A 138 -9.19 -21.47 -10.68
C PRO A 138 -8.20 -20.75 -9.78
N THR A 139 -8.67 -19.77 -9.01
CA THR A 139 -7.87 -19.03 -8.01
C THR A 139 -8.29 -19.30 -6.57
N ASP A 140 -9.20 -20.25 -6.37
CA ASP A 140 -9.79 -20.61 -5.08
C ASP A 140 -8.83 -21.37 -4.14
N HIS A 141 -7.80 -21.98 -4.71
CA HIS A 141 -6.74 -22.64 -3.94
C HIS A 141 -5.79 -21.67 -3.24
N PHE A 142 -5.75 -20.40 -3.65
CA PHE A 142 -4.87 -19.39 -3.09
C PHE A 142 -5.38 -18.84 -1.75
N ARG A 143 -4.47 -18.49 -0.82
CA ARG A 143 -4.86 -18.05 0.55
C ARG A 143 -5.58 -16.70 0.62
N VAL A 144 -5.32 -15.78 -0.31
CA VAL A 144 -5.96 -14.45 -0.33
C VAL A 144 -7.14 -14.50 -1.28
N PRO A 145 -8.38 -14.40 -0.76
CA PRO A 145 -9.57 -14.44 -1.58
C PRO A 145 -9.68 -13.16 -2.41
N GLU A 146 -10.34 -13.30 -3.56
CA GLU A 146 -10.64 -12.16 -4.41
C GLU A 146 -11.47 -11.11 -3.67
N SER A 147 -11.01 -9.86 -3.69
CA SER A 147 -11.69 -8.74 -3.05
C SER A 147 -11.50 -7.45 -3.84
N ALA A 148 -12.58 -6.69 -4.06
CA ALA A 148 -12.52 -5.37 -4.67
C ALA A 148 -11.90 -4.34 -3.72
N LEU A 149 -11.06 -3.45 -4.24
CA LEU A 149 -10.50 -2.34 -3.47
C LEU A 149 -11.32 -1.06 -3.63
N HIS A 150 -11.59 -0.42 -2.50
CA HIS A 150 -12.24 0.90 -2.44
C HIS A 150 -11.31 1.91 -1.80
N PHE A 151 -11.06 3.00 -2.53
CA PHE A 151 -10.10 4.03 -2.14
C PHE A 151 -10.75 5.25 -1.50
N GLU A 152 -10.04 5.85 -0.56
CA GLU A 152 -10.42 7.09 0.12
C GLU A 152 -9.18 7.98 0.26
N LEU A 153 -9.22 9.20 -0.30
CA LEU A 153 -8.15 10.17 -0.13
C LEU A 153 -8.09 10.63 1.33
N HIS A 154 -6.89 10.67 1.87
CA HIS A 154 -6.63 11.04 3.25
C HIS A 154 -5.37 11.92 3.37
N HIS A 155 -5.22 12.60 4.49
CA HIS A 155 -3.98 13.29 4.87
C HIS A 155 -3.39 12.66 6.13
N GLU A 156 -2.11 12.31 6.08
CA GLU A 156 -1.38 11.75 7.22
C GLU A 156 -0.35 12.73 7.73
N TYR A 157 -0.20 12.75 9.04
CA TYR A 157 0.89 13.43 9.73
C TYR A 157 1.97 12.42 10.09
N ILE A 158 3.22 12.86 10.13
CA ILE A 158 4.34 11.95 10.38
C ILE A 158 4.16 11.25 11.72
N THR A 159 4.54 9.98 11.85
CA THR A 159 4.45 9.24 13.11
C THR A 159 5.81 8.69 13.49
N ARG A 160 5.98 8.26 14.74
CA ARG A 160 7.21 7.62 15.22
C ARG A 160 7.61 6.36 14.45
N SER A 161 6.72 5.82 13.61
CA SER A 161 7.02 4.71 12.72
C SER A 161 7.79 5.15 11.48
N ASP A 162 7.77 6.42 11.11
CA ASP A 162 8.59 6.92 10.00
C ASP A 162 10.02 7.16 10.49
N PHE A 163 11.01 6.67 9.74
CA PHE A 163 12.43 6.79 10.10
C PHE A 163 12.90 8.25 10.19
N ARG A 164 12.19 9.19 9.54
CA ARG A 164 12.48 10.63 9.55
C ARG A 164 11.83 11.37 10.72
N PHE A 165 11.07 10.69 11.57
CA PHE A 165 10.32 11.34 12.65
C PHE A 165 11.23 12.19 13.53
N ASP A 166 12.32 11.61 14.03
CA ASP A 166 13.23 12.33 14.93
C ASP A 166 13.98 13.48 14.22
N GLU A 167 14.18 13.39 12.89
CA GLU A 167 14.77 14.48 12.09
C GLU A 167 13.80 15.65 11.95
N VAL A 168 12.53 15.37 11.64
CA VAL A 168 11.48 16.40 11.60
C VAL A 168 11.39 17.06 12.96
N TYR A 169 11.46 16.30 14.04
CA TYR A 169 11.34 16.77 15.40
C TYR A 169 12.70 17.08 16.08
N ALA A 170 13.71 17.51 15.32
CA ALA A 170 15.02 17.80 15.86
C ALA A 170 15.08 19.10 16.71
N ALA A 171 16.21 19.24 17.42
CA ALA A 171 16.52 20.15 18.53
C ALA A 171 15.98 21.61 18.49
N PRO A 172 15.89 22.34 17.36
CA PRO A 172 15.41 23.72 17.37
C PRO A 172 13.97 23.89 17.89
N HIS A 173 13.11 22.90 17.65
CA HIS A 173 11.69 22.95 18.05
C HIS A 173 11.43 22.50 19.49
N PHE A 174 12.42 21.90 20.14
CA PHE A 174 12.30 21.28 21.46
C PHE A 174 13.31 21.84 22.45
N ALA A 175 13.67 23.13 22.29
CA ALA A 175 14.64 23.81 23.14
C ALA A 175 15.97 23.03 23.32
N GLY A 176 16.47 22.41 22.24
CA GLY A 176 17.70 21.63 22.25
C GLY A 176 17.52 20.14 22.58
N ARG A 177 16.28 19.65 22.71
CA ARG A 177 15.99 18.28 23.16
C ARG A 177 15.35 17.43 22.07
N SER A 178 15.32 16.11 22.23
CA SER A 178 14.58 15.23 21.33
C SER A 178 13.15 15.03 21.82
N PHE A 179 12.23 14.69 20.89
CA PHE A 179 10.88 14.27 21.23
C PHE A 179 10.90 13.13 22.26
N ALA A 180 11.76 12.13 22.08
CA ALA A 180 11.88 10.99 23.00
C ALA A 180 12.27 11.41 24.42
N ALA A 181 13.21 12.37 24.57
CA ALA A 181 13.63 12.85 25.89
C ALA A 181 12.50 13.59 26.61
N LEU A 182 11.73 14.41 25.88
CA LEU A 182 10.60 15.14 26.44
C LEU A 182 9.42 14.23 26.76
N ASP A 183 9.18 13.21 25.93
CA ASP A 183 8.13 12.23 26.16
C ASP A 183 8.43 11.42 27.43
N GLN A 184 9.68 11.03 27.67
CA GLN A 184 10.11 10.37 28.91
C GLN A 184 9.84 11.23 30.15
N GLU A 185 10.17 12.52 30.14
CA GLU A 185 9.88 13.42 31.26
C GLU A 185 8.39 13.64 31.49
N SER A 186 7.60 13.62 30.42
CA SER A 186 6.14 13.72 30.51
C SER A 186 5.47 12.41 30.99
N GLY A 187 6.22 11.36 31.30
CA GLY A 187 5.67 10.05 31.62
C GLY A 187 4.89 9.44 30.44
N PHE A 188 5.42 9.57 29.23
CA PHE A 188 4.84 9.13 27.95
C PHE A 188 3.52 9.84 27.57
N ALA A 189 3.24 11.02 28.13
CA ALA A 189 2.01 11.76 27.84
C ALA A 189 1.98 12.31 26.41
N LEU A 190 3.14 12.76 25.89
CA LEU A 190 3.25 13.26 24.52
C LEU A 190 2.95 12.16 23.51
N HIS A 191 3.52 10.96 23.71
CA HIS A 191 3.25 9.82 22.85
C HIS A 191 1.78 9.38 22.91
N ARG A 192 1.17 9.30 24.10
CA ARG A 192 -0.26 8.98 24.22
C ARG A 192 -1.14 10.01 23.51
N ALA A 193 -0.82 11.29 23.63
CA ALA A 193 -1.51 12.35 22.90
C ALA A 193 -1.32 12.21 21.39
N TYR A 194 -0.11 11.87 20.94
CA TYR A 194 0.20 11.68 19.53
C TYR A 194 -0.57 10.52 18.90
N LEU A 195 -0.73 9.40 19.63
CA LEU A 195 -1.58 8.28 19.20
C LEU A 195 -3.05 8.69 19.01
N GLN A 196 -3.56 9.68 19.75
CA GLN A 196 -4.90 10.21 19.49
C GLN A 196 -5.01 10.92 18.14
N VAL A 197 -3.90 11.42 17.60
CA VAL A 197 -3.84 12.11 16.30
C VAL A 197 -3.46 11.16 15.18
N SER A 198 -2.56 10.20 15.39
CA SER A 198 -2.12 9.26 14.34
C SER A 198 -3.02 8.04 14.18
N ASP A 199 -3.55 7.54 15.30
CA ASP A 199 -4.21 6.23 15.39
C ASP A 199 -5.73 6.34 15.56
N HIS A 200 -6.30 7.56 15.57
CA HIS A 200 -7.75 7.76 15.56
C HIS A 200 -8.43 6.98 14.42
N ARG A 201 -7.73 6.84 13.29
CA ARG A 201 -8.17 6.11 12.10
C ARG A 201 -8.44 4.62 12.34
N TYR A 202 -7.85 4.04 13.39
CA TYR A 202 -8.00 2.63 13.72
C TYR A 202 -9.07 2.35 14.79
N ARG A 203 -9.57 3.39 15.48
CA ARG A 203 -10.42 3.21 16.66
C ARG A 203 -11.80 2.64 16.33
N ASP A 204 -12.35 3.05 15.20
CA ASP A 204 -13.71 2.67 14.77
C ASP A 204 -13.72 1.73 13.55
N ALA A 205 -12.55 1.35 13.05
CA ALA A 205 -12.42 0.52 11.85
C ALA A 205 -12.72 -0.95 12.19
N LYS A 206 -13.96 -1.38 11.89
CA LYS A 206 -14.39 -2.78 11.98
C LYS A 206 -13.98 -3.61 10.76
N ASP A 207 -13.70 -2.94 9.64
CA ASP A 207 -13.35 -3.59 8.38
C ASP A 207 -11.88 -4.00 8.38
N ILE A 208 -11.60 -5.21 7.87
CA ILE A 208 -10.23 -5.70 7.69
C ILE A 208 -9.48 -4.71 6.79
N GLY A 209 -8.42 -4.10 7.35
CA GLY A 209 -7.52 -3.24 6.59
C GLY A 209 -7.88 -1.76 6.53
N ARG A 210 -9.12 -1.34 6.85
CA ARG A 210 -9.48 0.08 6.77
C ARG A 210 -8.67 0.90 7.78
N GLY A 211 -7.96 1.91 7.28
CA GLY A 211 -7.03 2.75 8.05
C GLY A 211 -5.62 2.19 8.17
N ARG A 212 -5.42 0.86 8.14
CA ARG A 212 -4.09 0.19 8.25
C ARG A 212 -3.44 -0.04 6.90
N ASN A 213 -4.25 -0.19 5.87
CA ASN A 213 -3.82 -0.35 4.51
C ASN A 213 -3.86 0.99 3.79
N LYS A 214 -2.74 1.37 3.19
CA LYS A 214 -2.59 2.65 2.51
C LYS A 214 -1.60 2.58 1.36
N LEU A 215 -1.72 3.53 0.45
CA LEU A 215 -0.72 3.91 -0.54
C LEU A 215 -0.27 5.35 -0.25
N GLY A 216 1.03 5.61 -0.37
CA GLY A 216 1.61 6.92 -0.06
C GLY A 216 1.64 7.24 1.44
N GLY A 217 1.55 8.53 1.78
CA GLY A 217 1.67 9.00 3.16
C GLY A 217 3.08 8.91 3.74
N HIS A 218 3.16 8.66 5.05
CA HIS A 218 4.42 8.46 5.76
C HIS A 218 4.80 6.98 5.82
N HIS A 219 6.10 6.69 5.80
CA HIS A 219 6.60 5.33 5.82
C HIS A 219 6.34 4.68 7.18
N TYR A 220 6.15 3.36 7.18
CA TYR A 220 6.12 2.54 8.40
C TYR A 220 7.39 1.69 8.41
N SER A 221 8.41 2.16 9.10
CA SER A 221 9.68 1.47 9.27
C SER A 221 9.61 0.54 10.48
N GLN A 222 9.94 -0.73 10.29
CA GLN A 222 10.08 -1.69 11.40
C GLN A 222 11.44 -1.60 12.08
N ASN A 223 12.46 -1.08 11.39
CA ASN A 223 13.85 -1.00 11.86
C ASN A 223 14.37 0.45 11.97
N ALA A 224 13.49 1.44 11.81
CA ALA A 224 13.83 2.86 11.75
C ALA A 224 14.90 3.23 10.69
N ALA A 225 15.05 2.41 9.65
CA ALA A 225 15.94 2.69 8.52
C ALA A 225 15.16 3.11 7.27
N ASP A 226 15.84 3.82 6.37
CA ASP A 226 15.33 4.09 5.02
C ASP A 226 15.34 2.77 4.23
N PRO A 227 14.20 2.30 3.70
CA PRO A 227 14.14 1.04 2.96
C PRO A 227 14.87 1.09 1.60
N ARG A 228 15.39 2.24 1.19
CA ARG A 228 16.14 2.43 -0.08
C ARG A 228 17.66 2.45 0.11
N ALA A 229 18.12 2.43 1.36
CA ALA A 229 19.54 2.52 1.73
C ALA A 229 20.26 1.17 1.59
#